data_AF-A0A925P4K5-F1
#
_entry.id   AF-A0A925P4K5-F1
#
_cell.length_a   1.000
_cell.length_b   1.000
_cell.length_c   1.000
_cell.angle_alpha   90.00
_cell.angle_beta   90.00
_cell.angle_gamma   90.00
#
_symmetry.space_group_name_H-M   'P 1'
#
loop_
_entity.id
_entity.type
_entity.pdbx_description
1 polymer ?
#
loop_
_entity_poly.entity_id
_entity_poly.type
_entity_poly.pdbx_seq_one_letter_code
_entity_poly.pdbx_strand_id
1 'polypeptide(L)'
;MGSQHRPKVILAQIALAERASTLAATPPQAPSLSSTSPLNSRVSALVWAETRAGPLSEAGQQPVFAALAAAETAARVHVPALSVRFTGVARFAAAAKASTRTEITRLNLAALVAVLVLSALSVRRVAGLLHLVPLVALSTLAATAATTALFPRVHVLVFVLGALLCGVAVDYAFHLLLARRPGEDYRARVRRLALPLLGGAGTTVGGFLALTFSELPLVQQLGVYVAAGVLAGLGVTLLYFTLFPSLDLAPRTWPFSARAPRRLRTPLIAALAALSVFGLSRGHWNDDLRTLEYPSPELRVNDTALRAAFGETDAGATFITRGATFAEARARWQTFAASAPADAPLSGVALLLPHPADYKEANTAATRADLARFLPAFLAAAEAAGFEPDAFAPFVADLTAHLARPAPDYEILARDTLAALPGPLGLLAHHDAETTWFISSAPRAFAVPAAATAEGTLALSGIEGLNHLFARYRAATARLSLIGIGVLVFISCALHGPRLGLRTAA
;
A
#
# COMPACT_ATOMS: atom_id res chain seq x y z
N MET A 1 -17.96 40.28 27.26
CA MET A 1 -17.16 40.28 26.01
C MET A 1 -15.80 39.71 26.39
N GLY A 2 -15.43 38.46 26.17
CA GLY A 2 -15.57 37.66 24.94
C GLY A 2 -14.17 37.33 24.40
N SER A 3 -13.26 36.84 25.25
CA SER A 3 -11.89 36.45 24.85
C SER A 3 -11.86 34.93 24.63
N GLN A 4 -12.12 34.52 23.39
CA GLN A 4 -12.03 33.12 22.97
C GLN A 4 -10.55 32.70 22.97
N HIS A 5 -10.15 31.87 23.93
CA HIS A 5 -8.93 31.07 23.86
C HIS A 5 -9.00 30.16 22.62
N ARG A 6 -8.21 30.48 21.60
CA ARG A 6 -8.07 29.66 20.38
C ARG A 6 -6.83 28.76 20.48
N PRO A 7 -6.91 27.49 20.01
CA PRO A 7 -5.85 26.50 20.19
C PRO A 7 -4.60 26.78 19.34
N LYS A 8 -3.43 26.47 19.90
CA LYS A 8 -2.14 26.44 19.21
C LYS A 8 -1.99 25.06 18.57
N VAL A 9 -1.90 25.01 17.23
CA VAL A 9 -1.80 23.75 16.47
C VAL A 9 -0.36 23.59 16.01
N ILE A 10 0.33 22.55 16.45
CA ILE A 10 1.64 22.17 15.90
C ILE A 10 1.37 21.14 14.80
N LEU A 11 1.77 21.46 13.57
CA LEU A 11 1.60 20.65 12.37
C LEU A 11 2.93 19.95 12.08
N ALA A 12 3.01 18.63 12.32
CA ALA A 12 4.20 17.85 12.00
C ALA A 12 3.99 17.07 10.69
N GLN A 13 4.74 17.41 9.65
CA GLN A 13 4.81 16.63 8.41
C GLN A 13 6.10 15.81 8.44
N ILE A 14 5.97 14.49 8.50
CA ILE A 14 7.12 13.57 8.51
C ILE A 14 7.36 13.13 7.06
N ALA A 15 8.36 13.73 6.42
CA ALA A 15 8.88 13.28 5.13
C ALA A 15 9.95 12.21 5.37
N LEU A 16 9.79 11.07 4.71
CA LEU A 16 10.68 9.91 4.80
C LEU A 16 11.65 9.90 3.63
N ALA A 17 12.96 9.87 3.92
CA ALA A 17 13.97 9.45 2.96
C ALA A 17 15.05 8.63 3.67
N GLU A 18 15.67 7.74 2.92
CA GLU A 18 16.66 6.77 3.37
C GLU A 18 18.03 7.14 2.81
N ARG A 19 19.05 7.30 3.66
CA ARG A 19 20.44 7.12 3.22
C ARG A 19 21.34 6.62 4.34
N ALA A 20 22.06 5.54 4.05
CA ALA A 20 23.04 4.92 4.93
C ALA A 20 24.31 5.78 5.05
N SER A 21 24.66 6.16 6.27
CA SER A 21 25.98 5.92 6.89
C SER A 21 26.17 6.82 8.12
N THR A 22 26.51 6.15 9.23
CA THR A 22 27.25 6.64 10.42
C THR A 22 27.11 8.11 10.80
N LEU A 23 26.48 8.38 11.94
CA LEU A 23 26.99 9.46 12.81
C LEU A 23 26.72 9.23 14.29
N ALA A 24 27.81 9.40 15.02
CA ALA A 24 27.93 9.43 16.46
C ALA A 24 27.04 10.53 17.05
N ALA A 25 26.47 10.22 18.21
CA ALA A 25 25.82 11.20 19.06
C ALA A 25 26.84 12.25 19.51
N THR A 26 26.75 13.45 18.93
CA THR A 26 27.23 14.69 19.55
C THR A 26 26.09 15.71 19.45
N PRO A 27 25.77 16.45 20.52
CA PRO A 27 24.63 17.35 20.54
C PRO A 27 24.98 18.60 19.74
N PRO A 28 24.27 18.93 18.65
CA PRO A 28 24.43 20.24 18.05
C PRO A 28 23.82 21.25 19.03
N GLN A 29 24.65 22.19 19.47
CA GLN A 29 24.20 23.41 20.13
C GLN A 29 23.07 24.01 19.29
N ALA A 30 21.98 24.37 19.99
CA ALA A 30 20.73 24.81 19.39
C ALA A 30 20.94 25.92 18.34
N PRO A 31 20.53 25.72 17.07
CA PRO A 31 20.13 26.83 16.24
C PRO A 31 18.72 27.23 16.69
N SER A 32 18.52 28.52 16.90
CA SER A 32 17.25 29.15 17.23
C SER A 32 16.08 28.59 16.40
N LEU A 33 15.02 28.15 17.07
CA LEU A 33 13.72 27.85 16.45
C LEU A 33 13.15 29.16 15.87
N SER A 34 13.51 29.50 14.63
CA SER A 34 12.90 30.63 13.91
C SER A 34 11.59 30.18 13.27
N SER A 35 10.46 30.59 13.85
CA SER A 35 9.13 30.39 13.25
C SER A 35 8.88 31.42 12.15
N THR A 36 8.57 30.96 10.94
CA THR A 36 8.06 31.81 9.86
C THR A 36 6.53 31.79 9.86
N SER A 37 5.91 32.60 10.74
CA SER A 37 4.48 32.88 10.62
C SER A 37 4.18 34.30 11.11
N PRO A 38 3.34 35.09 10.41
CA PRO A 38 2.96 36.42 10.85
C PRO A 38 2.27 36.37 12.22
N LEU A 39 2.72 37.26 13.12
CA LEU A 39 2.42 37.34 14.56
C LEU A 39 0.93 37.51 14.96
N ASN A 40 -0.03 37.36 14.03
CA ASN A 40 -1.47 37.48 14.28
C ASN A 40 -2.31 36.22 13.92
N SER A 41 -1.67 35.13 13.52
CA SER A 41 -2.32 33.84 13.25
C SER A 41 -1.76 32.72 14.14
N ARG A 42 -2.49 31.59 14.27
CA ARG A 42 -2.06 30.40 15.01
C ARG A 42 -0.56 30.14 14.76
N VAL A 43 0.25 30.10 15.82
CA VAL A 43 1.67 29.76 15.71
C VAL A 43 1.77 28.28 15.36
N SER A 44 1.96 28.00 14.08
CA SER A 44 2.23 26.67 13.55
C SER A 44 3.75 26.47 13.52
N ALA A 45 4.23 25.45 14.23
CA ALA A 45 5.61 25.00 14.13
C ALA A 45 5.65 23.69 13.33
N LEU A 46 6.52 23.62 12.33
CA LEU A 46 6.82 22.38 11.63
C LEU A 46 7.95 21.66 12.35
N VAL A 47 7.68 20.42 12.77
CA VAL A 47 8.68 19.52 13.36
C VAL A 47 8.87 18.35 12.40
N TRP A 48 10.10 18.15 11.95
CA TRP A 48 10.51 17.02 11.13
C TRP A 48 11.40 16.08 11.95
N ALA A 49 11.29 14.78 11.68
CA ALA A 49 12.06 13.75 12.36
C ALA A 49 12.34 12.59 11.40
N GLU A 50 13.51 11.99 11.53
CA GLU A 50 13.93 10.85 10.71
C GLU A 50 13.78 9.54 11.50
N THR A 51 13.35 8.49 10.82
CA THR A 51 13.12 7.17 11.42
C THR A 51 14.12 6.17 10.86
N ARG A 52 14.79 5.41 11.73
CA ARG A 52 15.77 4.39 11.33
C ARG A 52 15.15 3.15 10.67
N ALA A 53 13.87 2.89 10.91
CA ALA A 53 13.16 1.74 10.37
C ALA A 53 12.13 2.19 9.33
N GLY A 54 11.93 1.38 8.29
CA GLY A 54 11.03 1.73 7.19
C GLY A 54 9.59 1.97 7.64
N PRO A 55 8.86 2.90 6.99
CA PRO A 55 7.55 3.40 7.44
C PRO A 55 6.43 2.37 7.32
N LEU A 56 6.64 1.35 6.49
CA LEU A 56 5.71 0.24 6.27
C LEU A 56 5.96 -0.92 7.24
N SER A 57 7.04 -0.87 8.01
CA SER A 57 7.39 -1.90 9.00
C SER A 57 6.78 -1.60 10.36
N GLU A 58 6.43 -2.63 11.12
CA GLU A 58 5.93 -2.48 12.49
C GLU A 58 6.96 -1.82 13.41
N ALA A 59 8.25 -2.09 13.18
CA ALA A 59 9.38 -1.46 13.85
C ALA A 59 9.51 0.05 13.55
N GLY A 60 9.04 0.50 12.38
CA GLY A 60 9.01 1.92 11.99
C GLY A 60 7.71 2.65 12.31
N GLN A 61 6.69 1.95 12.84
CA GLN A 61 5.37 2.53 13.11
C GLN A 61 5.14 2.78 14.60
N GLN A 62 5.02 1.72 15.41
CA GLN A 62 4.61 1.83 16.82
C GLN A 62 5.52 2.72 17.67
N PRO A 63 6.86 2.64 17.56
CA PRO A 63 7.75 3.51 18.32
C PRO A 63 7.57 4.99 17.97
N VAL A 64 7.30 5.30 16.70
CA VAL A 64 7.09 6.68 16.24
C VAL A 64 5.79 7.23 16.83
N PHE A 65 4.70 6.46 16.80
CA PHE A 65 3.44 6.90 17.39
C PHE A 65 3.54 7.07 18.91
N ALA A 66 4.25 6.17 19.59
CA ALA A 66 4.50 6.28 21.03
C ALA A 66 5.33 7.53 21.37
N ALA A 67 6.37 7.82 20.59
CA ALA A 67 7.19 9.02 20.77
C ALA A 67 6.38 10.30 20.55
N LEU A 68 5.54 10.34 19.50
CA LEU A 68 4.65 11.48 19.23
C LEU A 68 3.64 11.69 20.37
N ALA A 69 3.02 10.61 20.87
CA ALA A 69 2.07 10.69 21.98
C ALA A 69 2.75 11.15 23.28
N ALA A 70 3.96 10.67 23.56
CA ALA A 70 4.76 11.11 24.71
C ALA A 70 5.15 12.60 24.60
N ALA A 71 5.61 13.03 23.43
CA ALA A 71 5.95 14.42 23.16
C ALA A 71 4.73 15.34 23.27
N GLU A 72 3.57 14.93 22.74
CA GLU A 72 2.32 15.66 22.90
C GLU A 72 1.91 15.78 24.38
N THR A 73 1.99 14.67 25.13
CA THR A 73 1.65 14.66 26.56
C THR A 73 2.56 15.60 27.35
N ALA A 74 3.88 15.56 27.11
CA ALA A 74 4.84 16.44 27.75
C ALA A 74 4.60 17.91 27.38
N ALA A 75 4.32 18.21 26.11
CA ALA A 75 4.09 19.58 25.66
C ALA A 75 2.75 20.15 26.15
N ARG A 76 1.71 19.32 26.33
CA ARG A 76 0.42 19.73 26.90
C ARG A 76 0.50 20.17 28.36
N VAL A 77 1.51 19.73 29.12
CA VAL A 77 1.78 20.24 30.48
C VAL A 77 2.06 21.74 30.45
N HIS A 78 2.80 22.20 29.45
CA HIS A 78 3.17 23.61 29.31
C HIS A 78 2.16 24.41 28.48
N VAL A 79 1.46 23.76 27.55
CA VAL A 79 0.47 24.39 26.66
C VAL A 79 -0.79 23.53 26.62
N PRO A 80 -1.75 23.73 27.55
CA PRO A 80 -2.96 22.89 27.63
C PRO A 80 -3.82 22.90 26.36
N ALA A 81 -3.79 24.01 25.62
CA ALA A 81 -4.50 24.21 24.35
C ALA A 81 -3.73 23.71 23.11
N LEU A 82 -2.64 22.96 23.31
CA LEU A 82 -1.86 22.38 22.23
C LEU A 82 -2.66 21.27 21.54
N SER A 83 -2.73 21.31 20.22
CA SER A 83 -3.17 20.18 19.41
C SER A 83 -2.06 19.76 18.45
N VAL A 84 -1.65 18.50 18.53
CA VAL A 84 -0.68 17.93 17.60
C VAL A 84 -1.42 17.23 16.47
N ARG A 85 -1.04 17.53 15.24
CA ARG A 85 -1.56 16.86 14.03
C ARG A 85 -0.37 16.36 13.23
N PHE A 86 -0.41 15.11 12.81
CA PHE A 86 0.61 14.53 11.95
C PHE A 86 -0.01 13.70 10.82
N THR A 87 0.67 13.62 9.69
CA THR A 87 0.26 12.76 8.55
C THR A 87 1.46 11.96 8.06
N GLY A 88 1.20 10.92 7.28
CA GLY A 88 2.25 10.12 6.65
C GLY A 88 1.85 8.68 6.38
N VAL A 89 2.53 8.05 5.42
CA VAL A 89 2.26 6.68 4.94
C VAL A 89 2.19 5.67 6.08
N ALA A 90 3.07 5.79 7.08
CA ALA A 90 3.07 4.94 8.27
C ALA A 90 1.75 4.98 9.05
N ARG A 91 1.14 6.17 9.20
CA ARG A 91 -0.13 6.36 9.92
C ARG A 91 -1.30 5.74 9.16
N PHE A 92 -1.34 5.93 7.84
CA PHE A 92 -2.34 5.33 6.96
C PHE A 92 -2.24 3.79 6.97
N ALA A 93 -1.03 3.24 6.81
CA ALA A 93 -0.78 1.80 6.84
C ALA A 93 -1.16 1.17 8.18
N ALA A 94 -0.82 1.80 9.30
CA ALA A 94 -1.16 1.30 10.63
C ALA A 94 -2.68 1.31 10.88
N ALA A 95 -3.37 2.38 10.47
CA ALA A 95 -4.83 2.47 10.60
C ALA A 95 -5.55 1.45 9.72
N ALA A 96 -5.11 1.27 8.47
CA ALA A 96 -5.62 0.24 7.57
C ALA A 96 -5.42 -1.16 8.17
N LYS A 97 -4.22 -1.47 8.68
CA LYS A 97 -3.93 -2.74 9.39
C LYS A 97 -4.88 -2.98 10.56
N ALA A 98 -5.12 -1.95 11.38
CA ALA A 98 -6.00 -2.03 12.55
C ALA A 98 -7.47 -2.24 12.17
N SER A 99 -7.97 -1.51 11.15
CA SER A 99 -9.35 -1.67 10.65
C SER A 99 -9.54 -3.07 10.08
N THR A 100 -8.67 -3.49 9.16
CA THR A 100 -8.70 -4.81 8.53
C THR A 100 -8.66 -5.93 9.56
N ARG A 101 -7.80 -5.84 10.58
CA ARG A 101 -7.73 -6.85 11.64
C ARG A 101 -9.05 -6.95 12.41
N THR A 102 -9.66 -5.82 12.74
CA THR A 102 -10.92 -5.77 13.50
C THR A 102 -12.09 -6.27 12.67
N GLU A 103 -12.18 -5.84 11.41
CA GLU A 103 -13.21 -6.27 10.45
C GLU A 103 -13.14 -7.76 10.17
N ILE A 104 -11.95 -8.29 9.88
CA ILE A 104 -11.75 -9.73 9.68
C ILE A 104 -12.16 -10.51 10.93
N THR A 105 -11.78 -10.04 12.12
CA THR A 105 -12.14 -10.73 13.37
C THR A 105 -13.65 -10.76 13.59
N ARG A 106 -14.34 -9.64 13.34
CA ARG A 106 -15.81 -9.54 13.46
C ARG A 106 -16.52 -10.39 12.41
N LEU A 107 -16.06 -10.35 11.16
CA LEU A 107 -16.63 -11.14 10.07
C LEU A 107 -16.44 -12.63 10.32
N ASN A 108 -15.25 -13.05 10.77
CA ASN A 108 -14.98 -14.44 11.11
C ASN A 108 -15.84 -14.91 12.28
N LEU A 109 -16.01 -14.07 13.32
CA LEU A 109 -16.90 -14.39 14.43
C LEU A 109 -18.36 -14.51 13.97
N ALA A 110 -18.83 -13.59 13.14
CA ALA A 110 -20.17 -13.62 12.58
C ALA A 110 -20.39 -14.87 11.71
N ALA A 111 -19.43 -15.21 10.85
CA ALA A 111 -19.47 -16.43 10.03
C ALA A 111 -19.48 -17.69 10.89
N LEU A 112 -18.65 -17.76 11.92
CA LEU A 112 -18.63 -18.89 12.86
C LEU A 112 -19.98 -19.05 13.56
N VAL A 113 -20.55 -17.96 14.09
CA VAL A 113 -21.88 -17.97 14.73
C VAL A 113 -22.94 -18.42 13.72
N ALA A 114 -22.91 -17.90 12.50
CA ALA A 114 -23.86 -18.26 11.45
C ALA A 114 -23.78 -19.76 11.10
N VAL A 115 -22.58 -20.32 10.95
CA VAL A 115 -22.36 -21.76 10.68
C VAL A 115 -22.86 -22.61 11.84
N LEU A 116 -22.57 -22.24 13.09
CA LEU A 116 -23.04 -22.96 14.27
C LEU A 116 -24.57 -22.95 14.37
N VAL A 117 -25.20 -21.80 14.15
CA VAL A 117 -26.66 -21.66 14.13
C VAL A 117 -27.26 -22.49 13.00
N LEU A 118 -26.74 -22.38 11.79
CA LEU A 118 -27.25 -23.12 10.64
C LEU A 118 -27.09 -24.63 10.83
N SER A 119 -25.95 -25.06 11.38
CA SER A 119 -25.67 -26.46 11.70
C SER A 119 -26.62 -26.99 12.77
N ALA A 120 -26.86 -26.23 13.85
CA ALA A 120 -27.82 -26.57 14.91
C ALA A 120 -29.27 -26.60 14.41
N LEU A 121 -29.62 -25.74 13.46
CA LEU A 121 -30.91 -25.77 12.77
C LEU A 121 -31.03 -27.02 11.89
N SER A 122 -30.00 -27.38 11.14
CA SER A 122 -30.06 -28.48 10.16
C SER A 122 -30.28 -29.86 10.77
N VAL A 123 -29.86 -30.08 12.02
CA VAL A 123 -29.94 -31.38 12.70
C VAL A 123 -31.00 -31.42 13.79
N ARG A 124 -31.61 -32.59 14.02
CA ARG A 124 -32.62 -32.79 15.07
C ARG A 124 -32.03 -32.82 16.48
N ARG A 125 -30.79 -33.31 16.62
CA ARG A 125 -30.08 -33.45 17.91
C ARG A 125 -28.73 -32.73 17.84
N VAL A 126 -28.65 -31.56 18.47
CA VAL A 126 -27.44 -30.70 18.48
C VAL A 126 -26.24 -31.41 19.13
N ALA A 127 -26.46 -32.32 20.08
CA ALA A 127 -25.40 -33.12 20.70
C ALA A 127 -24.56 -33.91 19.68
N GLY A 128 -25.14 -34.30 18.54
CA GLY A 128 -24.41 -34.97 17.46
C GLY A 128 -23.33 -34.08 16.82
N LEU A 129 -23.49 -32.75 16.88
CA LEU A 129 -22.50 -31.81 16.36
C LEU A 129 -21.21 -31.77 17.18
N LEU A 130 -21.21 -32.24 18.43
CA LEU A 130 -19.99 -32.33 19.25
C LEU A 130 -18.94 -33.24 18.61
N HIS A 131 -19.36 -34.22 17.81
CA HIS A 131 -18.45 -35.09 17.05
C HIS A 131 -17.78 -34.40 15.86
N LEU A 132 -18.17 -33.15 15.53
CA LEU A 132 -17.46 -32.32 14.55
C LEU A 132 -16.30 -31.55 15.18
N VAL A 133 -16.22 -31.46 16.51
CA VAL A 133 -15.11 -30.76 17.20
C VAL A 133 -13.76 -31.43 16.93
N PRO A 134 -13.61 -32.76 17.06
CA PRO A 134 -12.36 -33.45 16.72
C PRO A 134 -11.97 -33.29 15.25
N LEU A 135 -12.96 -33.23 14.35
CA LEU A 135 -12.76 -33.00 12.93
C LEU A 135 -12.06 -31.66 12.67
N VAL A 136 -12.63 -30.57 13.20
CA VAL A 136 -12.06 -29.23 13.06
C VAL A 136 -10.70 -29.14 13.76
N ALA A 137 -10.57 -29.69 14.96
CA ALA A 137 -9.33 -29.68 15.72
C ALA A 137 -8.19 -30.40 14.98
N LEU A 138 -8.42 -31.62 14.49
CA LEU A 138 -7.40 -32.38 13.77
C LEU A 138 -7.08 -31.76 12.41
N SER A 139 -8.07 -31.23 11.70
CA SER A 139 -7.87 -30.51 10.44
C SER A 139 -6.98 -29.27 10.63
N THR A 140 -7.28 -28.44 11.63
CA THR A 140 -6.51 -27.23 11.93
C THR A 140 -5.12 -27.53 12.50
N LEU A 141 -4.96 -28.58 13.30
CA LEU A 141 -3.66 -29.06 13.77
C LEU A 141 -2.78 -29.53 12.61
N ALA A 142 -3.33 -30.33 11.70
CA ALA A 142 -2.59 -30.80 10.52
C ALA A 142 -2.22 -29.64 9.59
N ALA A 143 -3.14 -28.69 9.37
CA ALA A 143 -2.88 -27.47 8.61
C ALA A 143 -1.74 -26.64 9.22
N THR A 144 -1.79 -26.46 10.53
CA THR A 144 -0.76 -25.75 11.30
C THR A 144 0.58 -26.46 11.15
N ALA A 145 0.64 -27.77 11.42
CA ALA A 145 1.85 -28.56 11.33
C ALA A 145 2.49 -28.52 9.93
N ALA A 146 1.69 -28.70 8.88
CA ALA A 146 2.16 -28.62 7.50
C ALA A 146 2.74 -27.23 7.19
N THR A 147 2.01 -26.17 7.53
CA THR A 147 2.43 -24.80 7.23
C THR A 147 3.69 -24.40 7.99
N THR A 148 3.79 -24.76 9.28
CA THR A 148 5.00 -24.48 10.07
C THR A 148 6.20 -25.33 9.67
N ALA A 149 5.98 -26.50 9.07
CA ALA A 149 7.07 -27.33 8.53
C ALA A 149 7.63 -26.77 7.21
N LEU A 150 6.77 -26.15 6.39
CA LEU A 150 7.16 -25.60 5.08
C LEU A 150 7.72 -24.18 5.16
N PHE A 151 7.28 -23.37 6.13
CA PHE A 151 7.64 -21.96 6.23
C PHE A 151 8.33 -21.63 7.57
N PRO A 152 9.54 -21.04 7.55
CA PRO A 152 10.26 -20.66 8.78
C PRO A 152 9.54 -19.60 9.63
N ARG A 153 8.75 -18.73 8.98
CA ARG A 153 7.98 -17.68 9.63
C ARG A 153 6.57 -17.68 9.04
N VAL A 154 5.58 -17.97 9.88
CA VAL A 154 4.16 -17.97 9.48
C VAL A 154 3.48 -16.74 10.03
N HIS A 155 2.74 -16.04 9.17
CA HIS A 155 1.99 -14.86 9.58
C HIS A 155 0.77 -15.27 10.41
N VAL A 156 0.52 -14.61 11.55
CA VAL A 156 -0.57 -14.97 12.48
C VAL A 156 -1.95 -15.00 11.80
N LEU A 157 -2.16 -14.11 10.82
CA LEU A 157 -3.40 -14.04 10.04
C LEU A 157 -3.72 -15.35 9.28
N VAL A 158 -2.70 -16.15 8.93
CA VAL A 158 -2.90 -17.46 8.27
C VAL A 158 -3.69 -18.40 9.17
N PHE A 159 -3.40 -18.43 10.47
CA PHE A 159 -4.15 -19.26 11.42
C PHE A 159 -5.60 -18.77 11.57
N VAL A 160 -5.79 -17.45 11.63
CA VAL A 160 -7.12 -16.84 11.82
C VAL A 160 -8.01 -17.03 10.59
N LEU A 161 -7.52 -16.71 9.40
CA LEU A 161 -8.27 -16.86 8.15
C LEU A 161 -8.36 -18.32 7.72
N GLY A 162 -7.23 -19.03 7.80
CA GLY A 162 -7.12 -20.42 7.38
C GLY A 162 -8.00 -21.34 8.21
N ALA A 163 -8.08 -21.17 9.54
CA ALA A 163 -8.93 -22.03 10.37
C ALA A 163 -10.42 -21.92 10.00
N LEU A 164 -10.88 -20.72 9.61
CA LEU A 164 -12.24 -20.53 9.11
C LEU A 164 -12.46 -21.25 7.77
N LEU A 165 -11.51 -21.14 6.85
CA LEU A 165 -11.56 -21.80 5.54
C LEU A 165 -11.44 -23.32 5.65
N CYS A 166 -10.67 -23.84 6.60
CA CYS A 166 -10.68 -25.26 6.96
C CYS A 166 -12.05 -25.72 7.44
N GLY A 167 -12.94 -24.81 7.86
CA GLY A 167 -14.33 -25.09 8.16
C GLY A 167 -15.10 -25.73 7.01
N VAL A 168 -14.68 -25.52 5.75
CA VAL A 168 -15.23 -26.25 4.58
C VAL A 168 -15.06 -27.76 4.72
N ALA A 169 -14.06 -28.23 5.48
CA ALA A 169 -13.90 -29.66 5.73
C ALA A 169 -15.06 -30.28 6.54
N VAL A 170 -15.81 -29.47 7.28
CA VAL A 170 -17.00 -29.90 8.02
C VAL A 170 -18.11 -30.32 7.05
N ASP A 171 -18.16 -29.75 5.85
CA ASP A 171 -19.15 -30.09 4.83
C ASP A 171 -19.05 -31.55 4.39
N TYR A 172 -17.84 -32.11 4.34
CA TYR A 172 -17.65 -33.52 4.00
C TYR A 172 -18.28 -34.45 5.05
N ALA A 173 -18.16 -34.09 6.33
CA ALA A 173 -18.81 -34.82 7.41
C ALA A 173 -20.33 -34.70 7.31
N PHE A 174 -20.86 -33.50 7.02
CA PHE A 174 -22.29 -33.32 6.78
C PHE A 174 -22.78 -34.15 5.60
N HIS A 175 -22.11 -34.12 4.45
CA HIS A 175 -22.47 -34.92 3.29
C HIS A 175 -22.46 -36.42 3.59
N LEU A 176 -21.52 -36.91 4.40
CA LEU A 176 -21.45 -38.32 4.77
C LEU A 176 -22.51 -38.71 5.82
N LEU A 177 -22.77 -37.86 6.81
CA LEU A 177 -23.67 -38.16 7.92
C LEU A 177 -25.15 -37.97 7.53
N LEU A 178 -25.50 -36.89 6.82
CA LEU A 178 -26.88 -36.57 6.42
C LEU A 178 -27.39 -37.44 5.26
N ALA A 179 -26.51 -37.96 4.40
CA ALA A 179 -26.91 -38.73 3.21
C ALA A 179 -27.17 -40.22 3.49
N ARG A 180 -27.43 -40.61 4.74
CA ARG A 180 -27.72 -41.99 5.11
C ARG A 180 -29.03 -42.46 4.47
N ARG A 181 -29.01 -43.63 3.83
CA ARG A 181 -30.24 -44.33 3.41
C ARG A 181 -30.72 -45.28 4.52
N PRO A 182 -32.05 -45.50 4.66
CA PRO A 182 -32.57 -46.50 5.59
C PRO A 182 -31.91 -47.87 5.35
N GLY A 183 -31.40 -48.49 6.42
CA GLY A 183 -30.73 -49.79 6.36
C GLY A 183 -29.31 -49.80 5.79
N GLU A 184 -28.74 -48.65 5.44
CA GLU A 184 -27.39 -48.58 4.86
C GLU A 184 -26.28 -48.61 5.91
N ASP A 185 -25.36 -49.56 5.75
CA ASP A 185 -24.11 -49.65 6.51
C ASP A 185 -23.12 -48.51 6.15
N TYR A 186 -22.30 -48.10 7.11
CA TYR A 186 -21.35 -47.00 6.97
C TYR A 186 -20.34 -47.24 5.83
N ARG A 187 -19.80 -48.46 5.69
CA ARG A 187 -18.84 -48.78 4.63
C ARG A 187 -19.46 -48.67 3.24
N ALA A 188 -20.69 -49.13 3.08
CA ALA A 188 -21.44 -48.99 1.83
C ALA A 188 -21.68 -47.51 1.48
N ARG A 189 -21.99 -46.69 2.50
CA ARG A 189 -22.17 -45.24 2.35
C ARG A 189 -20.89 -44.54 1.90
N VAL A 190 -19.77 -44.83 2.56
CA VAL A 190 -18.45 -44.30 2.17
C VAL A 190 -18.13 -44.70 0.74
N ARG A 191 -18.31 -45.97 0.36
CA ARG A 191 -18.02 -46.42 -1.02
C ARG A 191 -18.85 -45.68 -2.07
N ARG A 192 -20.12 -45.36 -1.77
CA ARG A 192 -20.98 -44.57 -2.66
C ARG A 192 -20.52 -43.12 -2.77
N LEU A 193 -20.12 -42.51 -1.66
CA LEU A 193 -19.80 -41.07 -1.59
C LEU A 193 -18.31 -40.77 -1.79
N ALA A 194 -17.43 -41.77 -1.81
CA ALA A 194 -15.99 -41.58 -1.90
C ALA A 194 -15.60 -40.77 -3.14
N LEU A 195 -16.10 -41.14 -4.32
CA LEU A 195 -15.77 -40.45 -5.57
C LEU A 195 -16.20 -38.96 -5.57
N PRO A 196 -17.47 -38.60 -5.23
CA PRO A 196 -17.87 -37.20 -5.17
C PRO A 196 -17.17 -36.42 -4.03
N LEU A 197 -16.90 -37.04 -2.88
CA LEU A 197 -16.17 -36.39 -1.78
C LEU A 197 -14.70 -36.13 -2.16
N LEU A 198 -14.01 -37.11 -2.75
CA LEU A 198 -12.64 -36.95 -3.24
C LEU A 198 -12.57 -35.94 -4.39
N GLY A 199 -13.55 -35.95 -5.29
CA GLY A 199 -13.64 -34.96 -6.36
C GLY A 199 -13.79 -33.53 -5.82
N GLY A 200 -14.72 -33.31 -4.89
CA GLY A 200 -14.94 -32.00 -4.27
C GLY A 200 -13.76 -31.52 -3.41
N ALA A 201 -13.10 -32.43 -2.69
CA ALA A 201 -11.88 -32.12 -1.95
C ALA A 201 -10.71 -31.82 -2.90
N GLY A 202 -10.55 -32.60 -3.97
CA GLY A 202 -9.50 -32.41 -4.97
C GLY A 202 -9.59 -31.06 -5.69
N THR A 203 -10.80 -30.62 -6.07
CA THR A 203 -10.99 -29.29 -6.66
C THR A 203 -10.68 -28.17 -5.67
N THR A 204 -11.10 -28.32 -4.41
CA THR A 204 -10.83 -27.35 -3.34
C THR A 204 -9.33 -27.25 -3.06
N VAL A 205 -8.66 -28.39 -2.86
CA VAL A 205 -7.22 -28.49 -2.64
C VAL A 205 -6.45 -27.92 -3.83
N GLY A 206 -6.84 -28.28 -5.07
CA GLY A 206 -6.22 -27.73 -6.27
C GLY A 206 -6.36 -26.21 -6.37
N GLY A 207 -7.53 -25.66 -6.04
CA GLY A 207 -7.78 -24.22 -6.02
C GLY A 207 -6.92 -23.48 -4.98
N PHE A 208 -6.79 -24.02 -3.76
CA PHE A 208 -5.94 -23.42 -2.73
C PHE A 208 -4.44 -23.62 -2.99
N LEU A 209 -4.04 -24.76 -3.56
CA LEU A 209 -2.65 -24.96 -4.00
C LEU A 209 -2.27 -24.01 -5.14
N ALA A 210 -3.20 -23.60 -5.99
CA ALA A 210 -2.90 -22.58 -7.00
C ALA A 210 -2.47 -21.24 -6.37
N LEU A 211 -2.89 -20.93 -5.13
CA LEU A 211 -2.44 -19.73 -4.41
C LEU A 211 -0.94 -19.78 -4.04
N THR A 212 -0.32 -20.96 -4.04
CA THR A 212 1.13 -21.11 -3.78
C THR A 212 2.00 -20.52 -4.89
N PHE A 213 1.44 -20.27 -6.07
CA PHE A 213 2.12 -19.56 -7.15
C PHE A 213 2.07 -18.03 -7.01
N SER A 214 1.39 -17.50 -5.99
CA SER A 214 1.36 -16.06 -5.73
C SER A 214 2.73 -15.55 -5.27
N GLU A 215 3.13 -14.34 -5.65
CA GLU A 215 4.35 -13.70 -5.13
C GLU A 215 4.20 -13.21 -3.67
N LEU A 216 2.98 -13.20 -3.14
CA LEU A 216 2.69 -12.73 -1.78
C LEU A 216 2.84 -13.87 -0.76
N PRO A 217 3.79 -13.81 0.19
CA PRO A 217 4.03 -14.90 1.14
C PRO A 217 2.81 -15.28 1.97
N LEU A 218 2.01 -14.29 2.37
CA LEU A 218 0.76 -14.51 3.11
C LEU A 218 -0.22 -15.40 2.33
N VAL A 219 -0.33 -15.19 1.01
CA VAL A 219 -1.25 -15.91 0.13
C VAL A 219 -0.76 -17.34 -0.10
N GLN A 220 0.56 -17.53 -0.29
CA GLN A 220 1.15 -18.86 -0.39
C GLN A 220 0.92 -19.69 0.88
N GLN A 221 1.20 -19.10 2.05
CA GLN A 221 1.00 -19.75 3.35
C GLN A 221 -0.46 -20.14 3.57
N LEU A 222 -1.40 -19.25 3.21
CA LEU A 222 -2.83 -19.54 3.28
C LEU A 222 -3.24 -20.70 2.38
N GLY A 223 -2.71 -20.76 1.15
CA GLY A 223 -2.97 -21.85 0.22
C GLY A 223 -2.57 -23.22 0.77
N VAL A 224 -1.34 -23.33 1.31
CA VAL A 224 -0.86 -24.57 1.95
C VAL A 224 -1.67 -24.93 3.18
N TYR A 225 -1.97 -23.95 4.03
CA TYR A 225 -2.73 -24.17 5.26
C TYR A 225 -4.10 -24.77 4.97
N VAL A 226 -4.85 -24.17 4.04
CA VAL A 226 -6.21 -24.65 3.72
C VAL A 226 -6.17 -25.98 2.98
N ALA A 227 -5.24 -26.18 2.05
CA ALA A 227 -5.08 -27.44 1.33
C ALA A 227 -4.81 -28.62 2.29
N ALA A 228 -3.85 -28.45 3.21
CA ALA A 228 -3.53 -29.45 4.22
C ALA A 228 -4.72 -29.70 5.17
N GLY A 229 -5.40 -28.64 5.60
CA GLY A 229 -6.58 -28.76 6.46
C GLY A 229 -7.74 -29.50 5.81
N VAL A 230 -8.02 -29.23 4.54
CA VAL A 230 -9.06 -29.93 3.75
C VAL A 230 -8.73 -31.41 3.59
N LEU A 231 -7.48 -31.74 3.24
CA LEU A 231 -7.03 -33.13 3.12
C LEU A 231 -7.14 -33.89 4.45
N ALA A 232 -6.67 -33.28 5.53
CA ALA A 232 -6.76 -33.85 6.86
C ALA A 232 -8.23 -34.01 7.31
N GLY A 233 -9.07 -33.00 7.07
CA GLY A 233 -10.48 -33.06 7.42
C GLY A 233 -11.26 -34.10 6.62
N LEU A 234 -10.94 -34.30 5.33
CA LEU A 234 -11.48 -35.42 4.57
C LEU A 234 -11.03 -36.76 5.16
N GLY A 235 -9.73 -36.91 5.46
CA GLY A 235 -9.19 -38.13 6.07
C GLY A 235 -9.86 -38.44 7.41
N VAL A 236 -10.00 -37.45 8.28
CA VAL A 236 -10.70 -37.57 9.56
C VAL A 236 -12.17 -37.91 9.33
N THR A 237 -12.86 -37.29 8.38
CA THR A 237 -14.24 -37.64 8.05
C THR A 237 -14.36 -39.12 7.65
N LEU A 238 -13.46 -39.61 6.79
CA LEU A 238 -13.52 -40.98 6.31
C LEU A 238 -13.15 -41.99 7.40
N LEU A 239 -12.23 -41.66 8.31
CA LEU A 239 -11.68 -42.58 9.32
C LEU A 239 -12.36 -42.45 10.68
N TYR A 240 -12.50 -41.25 11.25
CA TYR A 240 -13.03 -41.04 12.60
C TYR A 240 -14.48 -41.51 12.73
N PHE A 241 -15.33 -41.21 11.74
CA PHE A 241 -16.73 -41.63 11.78
C PHE A 241 -16.92 -43.15 11.56
N THR A 242 -15.89 -43.90 11.17
CA THR A 242 -15.94 -45.38 11.18
C THR A 242 -16.01 -45.94 12.60
N LEU A 243 -15.46 -45.22 13.59
CA LEU A 243 -15.45 -45.61 15.00
C LEU A 243 -16.81 -45.39 15.67
N PHE A 244 -17.66 -44.56 15.06
CA PHE A 244 -19.00 -44.24 15.54
C PHE A 244 -20.05 -44.52 14.46
N PRO A 245 -20.21 -45.77 14.00
CA PRO A 245 -21.09 -46.11 12.88
C PRO A 245 -22.58 -45.89 13.20
N SER A 246 -22.93 -45.81 14.48
CA SER A 246 -24.27 -45.47 14.98
C SER A 246 -24.53 -43.97 15.05
N LEU A 247 -23.51 -43.12 14.88
CA LEU A 247 -23.67 -41.67 14.87
C LEU A 247 -24.38 -41.25 13.58
N ASP A 248 -25.52 -40.60 13.75
CA ASP A 248 -26.34 -40.13 12.65
C ASP A 248 -26.88 -38.73 12.97
N LEU A 249 -26.63 -37.79 12.06
CA LEU A 249 -27.17 -36.44 12.13
C LEU A 249 -28.54 -36.46 11.47
N ALA A 250 -29.54 -36.94 12.20
CA ALA A 250 -30.92 -36.99 11.69
C ALA A 250 -31.34 -35.57 11.21
N PRO A 251 -31.64 -35.40 9.91
CA PRO A 251 -31.98 -34.08 9.37
C PRO A 251 -33.31 -33.59 9.95
N ARG A 252 -33.40 -32.28 10.19
CA ARG A 252 -34.70 -31.64 10.45
C ARG A 252 -35.44 -31.44 9.13
N THR A 253 -36.72 -31.82 9.10
CA THR A 253 -37.59 -31.60 7.94
C THR A 253 -38.15 -30.18 7.97
N TRP A 254 -37.82 -29.37 6.96
CA TRP A 254 -38.40 -28.05 6.80
C TRP A 254 -39.73 -28.11 6.04
N PRO A 255 -40.78 -27.37 6.46
CA PRO A 255 -42.07 -27.33 5.77
C PRO A 255 -42.01 -26.67 4.39
N PHE A 256 -40.89 -26.02 4.05
CA PHE A 256 -40.68 -25.31 2.79
C PHE A 256 -40.03 -26.15 1.69
N SER A 257 -40.14 -27.48 1.71
CA SER A 257 -39.68 -28.34 0.60
C SER A 257 -40.63 -28.26 -0.62
N ALA A 258 -40.99 -27.07 -1.06
CA ALA A 258 -41.75 -26.86 -2.27
C ALA A 258 -40.83 -27.14 -3.45
N ARG A 259 -41.06 -28.26 -4.16
CA ARG A 259 -40.45 -28.44 -5.49
C ARG A 259 -40.95 -27.32 -6.38
N ALA A 260 -40.06 -26.41 -6.76
CA ALA A 260 -40.38 -25.37 -7.72
C ALA A 260 -41.02 -26.05 -8.96
N PRO A 261 -42.20 -25.60 -9.41
CA PRO A 261 -42.87 -26.23 -10.54
C PRO A 261 -41.94 -26.20 -11.76
N ARG A 262 -41.78 -27.34 -12.43
CA ARG A 262 -40.87 -27.50 -13.58
C ARG A 262 -41.03 -26.41 -14.65
N ARG A 263 -42.26 -25.87 -14.79
CA ARG A 263 -42.62 -24.78 -15.70
C ARG A 263 -41.99 -23.43 -15.34
N LEU A 264 -41.71 -23.16 -14.06
CA LEU A 264 -41.03 -21.92 -13.62
C LEU A 264 -39.51 -22.03 -13.63
N ARG A 265 -38.93 -23.23 -13.79
CA ARG A 265 -37.48 -23.43 -13.71
C ARG A 265 -36.75 -22.75 -14.88
N THR A 266 -37.21 -22.94 -16.12
CA THR A 266 -36.61 -22.33 -17.31
C THR A 266 -36.73 -20.80 -17.33
N PRO A 267 -37.90 -20.17 -17.08
CA PRO A 267 -37.97 -18.72 -17.03
C PRO A 267 -37.19 -18.13 -15.86
N LEU A 268 -37.09 -18.82 -14.71
CA LEU A 268 -36.28 -18.38 -13.58
C LEU A 268 -34.78 -18.42 -13.91
N ILE A 269 -34.29 -19.51 -14.53
CA ILE A 269 -32.89 -19.59 -14.97
C ILE A 269 -32.61 -18.52 -16.03
N ALA A 270 -33.51 -18.33 -16.99
CA ALA A 270 -33.37 -17.30 -18.01
C ALA A 270 -33.39 -15.88 -17.40
N ALA A 271 -34.24 -15.63 -16.40
CA ALA A 271 -34.29 -14.36 -15.68
C ALA A 271 -33.03 -14.12 -14.86
N LEU A 272 -32.51 -15.13 -14.16
CA LEU A 272 -31.24 -15.05 -13.43
C LEU A 272 -30.07 -14.84 -14.38
N ALA A 273 -30.04 -15.52 -15.52
CA ALA A 273 -29.01 -15.33 -16.55
C ALA A 273 -29.08 -13.91 -17.15
N ALA A 274 -30.28 -13.44 -17.48
CA ALA A 274 -30.50 -12.09 -17.97
C ALA A 274 -30.11 -11.04 -16.92
N LEU A 275 -30.42 -11.27 -15.65
CA LEU A 275 -30.01 -10.42 -14.54
C LEU A 275 -28.49 -10.41 -14.37
N SER A 276 -27.83 -11.56 -14.47
CA SER A 276 -26.36 -11.66 -14.43
C SER A 276 -25.70 -10.93 -15.60
N VAL A 277 -26.22 -11.10 -16.82
CA VAL A 277 -25.72 -10.38 -18.02
C VAL A 277 -25.97 -8.88 -17.90
N PHE A 278 -27.13 -8.48 -17.39
CA PHE A 278 -27.46 -7.08 -17.14
C PHE A 278 -26.58 -6.46 -16.03
N GLY A 279 -26.30 -7.22 -14.97
CA GLY A 279 -25.38 -6.79 -13.92
C GLY A 279 -23.96 -6.61 -14.44
N LEU A 280 -23.47 -7.56 -15.26
CA LEU A 280 -22.17 -7.47 -15.92
C LEU A 280 -22.10 -6.28 -16.90
N SER A 281 -23.19 -5.95 -17.60
CA SER A 281 -23.21 -4.80 -18.52
C SER A 281 -23.27 -3.45 -17.81
N ARG A 282 -23.70 -3.42 -16.55
CA ARG A 282 -23.71 -2.22 -15.68
C ARG A 282 -22.45 -2.09 -14.83
N GLY A 283 -21.54 -3.06 -14.87
CA GLY A 283 -20.31 -3.04 -14.09
C GLY A 283 -19.36 -1.94 -14.57
N HIS A 284 -19.03 -1.00 -13.68
CA HIS A 284 -18.00 0.00 -13.95
C HIS A 284 -16.69 -0.46 -13.29
N TRP A 285 -15.61 -0.49 -14.07
CA TRP A 285 -14.30 -0.85 -13.55
C TRP A 285 -13.68 0.37 -12.88
N ASN A 286 -13.34 0.23 -11.60
CA ASN A 286 -12.58 1.25 -10.89
C ASN A 286 -11.16 0.73 -10.68
N ASP A 287 -10.26 1.16 -11.55
CA ASP A 287 -8.85 0.78 -11.51
C ASP A 287 -8.04 1.74 -10.59
N ASP A 288 -8.69 2.66 -9.86
CA ASP A 288 -8.03 3.56 -8.91
C ASP A 288 -7.79 2.87 -7.56
N LEU A 289 -6.52 2.56 -7.30
CA LEU A 289 -6.04 1.99 -6.04
C LEU A 289 -6.42 2.79 -4.80
N ARG A 290 -6.62 4.11 -4.94
CA ARG A 290 -7.10 4.97 -3.83
C ARG A 290 -8.47 4.57 -3.32
N THR A 291 -9.23 3.81 -4.10
CA THR A 291 -10.54 3.30 -3.68
C THR A 291 -10.48 1.97 -2.96
N LEU A 292 -9.35 1.25 -3.08
CA LEU A 292 -9.05 0.04 -2.31
C LEU A 292 -8.48 0.39 -0.92
N GLU A 293 -7.76 1.51 -0.81
CA GLU A 293 -7.43 2.12 0.47
C GLU A 293 -8.64 2.89 1.00
N TYR A 294 -9.32 2.35 2.02
CA TYR A 294 -10.30 3.11 2.81
C TYR A 294 -9.62 3.61 4.10
N PRO A 295 -8.85 4.71 4.07
CA PRO A 295 -8.51 5.37 5.31
C PRO A 295 -9.79 5.87 5.97
N SER A 296 -9.83 5.83 7.30
CA SER A 296 -10.95 6.42 8.05
C SER A 296 -11.16 7.86 7.57
N PRO A 297 -12.42 8.34 7.39
CA PRO A 297 -12.70 9.69 6.91
C PRO A 297 -11.93 10.78 7.68
N GLU A 298 -11.72 10.57 8.98
CA GLU A 298 -10.94 11.44 9.86
C GLU A 298 -9.47 11.59 9.45
N LEU A 299 -8.81 10.50 9.04
CA LEU A 299 -7.42 10.52 8.58
C LEU A 299 -7.27 11.32 7.29
N ARG A 300 -8.20 11.15 6.35
CA ARG A 300 -8.20 11.89 5.08
C ARG A 300 -8.44 13.38 5.31
N VAL A 301 -9.46 13.73 6.11
CA VAL A 301 -9.71 15.13 6.49
C VAL A 301 -8.49 15.72 7.20
N ASN A 302 -7.81 14.94 8.04
CA ASN A 302 -6.61 15.40 8.70
C ASN A 302 -5.44 15.65 7.74
N ASP A 303 -5.19 14.72 6.83
CA ASP A 303 -4.13 14.82 5.81
C ASP A 303 -4.37 16.00 4.88
N THR A 304 -5.57 16.14 4.30
CA THR A 304 -5.92 17.26 3.42
C THR A 304 -5.76 18.60 4.14
N ALA A 305 -6.20 18.71 5.40
CA ALA A 305 -6.04 19.94 6.17
C ALA A 305 -4.59 20.25 6.54
N LEU A 306 -3.74 19.23 6.73
CA LEU A 306 -2.31 19.41 7.02
C LEU A 306 -1.58 19.89 5.75
N ARG A 307 -1.82 19.24 4.62
CA ARG A 307 -1.27 19.59 3.31
C ARG A 307 -1.66 21.01 2.89
N ALA A 308 -2.94 21.35 3.01
CA ALA A 308 -3.44 22.69 2.71
C ALA A 308 -2.78 23.77 3.58
N ALA A 309 -2.41 23.45 4.82
CA ALA A 309 -1.71 24.39 5.70
C ALA A 309 -0.26 24.68 5.28
N PHE A 310 0.35 23.80 4.47
CA PHE A 310 1.68 23.97 3.87
C PHE A 310 1.61 24.40 2.39
N GLY A 311 0.43 24.76 1.89
CA GLY A 311 0.25 25.18 0.50
C GLY A 311 0.25 24.03 -0.51
N GLU A 312 0.23 22.77 -0.06
CA GLU A 312 0.03 21.61 -0.92
C GLU A 312 -1.45 21.46 -1.29
N THR A 313 -1.71 21.22 -2.57
CA THR A 313 -3.06 20.97 -3.12
C THR A 313 -3.17 19.55 -3.66
N ASP A 314 -4.37 18.95 -3.59
CA ASP A 314 -4.64 17.61 -4.15
C ASP A 314 -4.38 17.52 -5.67
N ALA A 315 -4.34 18.66 -6.36
CA ALA A 315 -4.01 18.75 -7.78
C ALA A 315 -2.50 18.72 -8.08
N GLY A 316 -1.64 18.87 -7.06
CA GLY A 316 -0.20 18.99 -7.24
C GLY A 316 0.44 17.71 -7.77
N ALA A 317 1.51 17.86 -8.55
CA ALA A 317 2.29 16.74 -9.06
C ALA A 317 3.76 16.92 -8.71
N THR A 318 4.41 15.79 -8.41
CA THR A 318 5.84 15.70 -8.18
C THR A 318 6.48 15.02 -9.37
N PHE A 319 7.66 15.50 -9.77
CA PHE A 319 8.43 14.97 -10.89
C PHE A 319 9.86 14.72 -10.43
N ILE A 320 10.48 13.67 -10.97
CA ILE A 320 11.90 13.39 -10.81
C ILE A 320 12.59 13.55 -12.16
N THR A 321 13.65 14.34 -12.21
CA THR A 321 14.49 14.49 -13.41
C THR A 321 15.86 13.90 -13.14
N ARG A 322 16.28 12.95 -13.99
CA ARG A 322 17.54 12.20 -13.84
C ARG A 322 18.60 12.62 -14.85
N GLY A 323 19.86 12.49 -14.45
CA GLY A 323 21.05 12.63 -15.29
C GLY A 323 22.20 11.78 -14.75
N ALA A 324 23.23 11.58 -15.56
CA ALA A 324 24.47 10.94 -15.12
C ALA A 324 25.26 11.87 -14.19
N THR A 325 25.17 13.19 -14.42
CA THR A 325 25.84 14.23 -13.63
C THR A 325 24.87 15.30 -13.13
N PHE A 326 25.28 16.12 -12.16
CA PHE A 326 24.47 17.26 -11.72
C PHE A 326 24.22 18.24 -12.87
N ALA A 327 25.24 18.48 -13.71
CA ALA A 327 25.10 19.35 -14.87
C ALA A 327 24.03 18.83 -15.84
N GLU A 328 24.08 17.55 -16.19
CA GLU A 328 23.12 16.95 -17.11
C GLU A 328 21.70 16.93 -16.52
N ALA A 329 21.55 16.52 -15.26
CA ALA A 329 20.26 16.52 -14.57
C ALA A 329 19.66 17.93 -14.49
N ARG A 330 20.49 18.96 -14.26
CA ARG A 330 20.03 20.36 -14.19
C ARG A 330 19.62 20.93 -15.55
N ALA A 331 20.36 20.58 -16.61
CA ALA A 331 20.03 20.98 -17.97
C ALA A 331 18.70 20.35 -18.43
N ARG A 332 18.54 19.04 -18.22
CA ARG A 332 17.28 18.32 -18.51
C ARG A 332 16.11 18.88 -17.72
N TRP A 333 16.33 19.21 -16.45
CA TRP A 333 15.30 19.82 -15.61
C TRP A 333 14.87 21.18 -16.17
N GLN A 334 15.78 21.98 -16.71
CA GLN A 334 15.45 23.26 -17.35
C GLN A 334 14.61 23.09 -18.62
N THR A 335 15.00 22.16 -19.48
CA THR A 335 14.25 21.83 -20.70
C THR A 335 12.83 21.39 -20.35
N PHE A 336 12.69 20.54 -19.34
CA PHE A 336 11.38 20.13 -18.83
C PHE A 336 10.61 21.30 -18.20
N ALA A 337 11.28 22.14 -17.41
CA ALA A 337 10.70 23.34 -16.81
C ALA A 337 10.12 24.30 -17.85
N ALA A 338 10.80 24.48 -18.98
CA ALA A 338 10.33 25.30 -20.09
C ALA A 338 9.10 24.71 -20.81
N SER A 339 8.88 23.39 -20.70
CA SER A 339 7.69 22.73 -21.25
C SER A 339 6.46 22.80 -20.34
N ALA A 340 6.62 23.29 -19.11
CA ALA A 340 5.53 23.37 -18.16
C ALA A 340 4.49 24.43 -18.58
N PRO A 341 3.19 24.17 -18.38
CA PRO A 341 2.14 25.16 -18.56
C PRO A 341 2.39 26.41 -17.69
N ALA A 342 2.01 27.60 -18.18
CA ALA A 342 2.18 28.86 -17.45
C ALA A 342 1.43 28.90 -16.10
N ASP A 343 0.34 28.14 -15.98
CA ASP A 343 -0.45 27.96 -14.76
C ASP A 343 0.09 26.85 -13.83
N ALA A 344 1.16 26.16 -14.21
CA ALA A 344 1.77 25.06 -13.46
C ALA A 344 3.32 25.14 -13.45
N PRO A 345 3.92 26.25 -12.96
CA PRO A 345 5.36 26.41 -12.93
C PRO A 345 6.02 25.35 -12.03
N LEU A 346 7.13 24.80 -12.51
CA LEU A 346 7.92 23.84 -11.77
C LEU A 346 8.80 24.54 -10.72
N SER A 347 8.73 24.05 -9.49
CA SER A 347 9.56 24.47 -8.36
C SER A 347 10.39 23.29 -7.85
N GLY A 348 11.66 23.47 -7.56
CA GLY A 348 12.51 22.39 -7.06
C GLY A 348 13.91 22.86 -6.71
N VAL A 349 14.67 21.97 -6.06
CA VAL A 349 16.03 22.25 -5.56
C VAL A 349 17.02 22.54 -6.69
N ALA A 350 16.72 22.07 -7.91
CA ALA A 350 17.49 22.38 -9.11
C ALA A 350 17.62 23.89 -9.37
N LEU A 351 16.64 24.71 -8.97
CA LEU A 351 16.68 26.17 -9.10
C LEU A 351 17.82 26.83 -8.31
N LEU A 352 18.33 26.17 -7.27
CA LEU A 352 19.47 26.66 -6.50
C LEU A 352 20.79 26.57 -7.26
N LEU A 353 20.83 25.77 -8.33
CA LEU A 353 22.00 25.59 -9.16
C LEU A 353 21.88 26.42 -10.45
N PRO A 354 22.96 27.13 -10.84
CA PRO A 354 22.99 27.81 -12.13
C PRO A 354 22.89 26.80 -13.27
N HIS A 355 22.40 27.26 -14.42
CA HIS A 355 22.41 26.43 -15.62
C HIS A 355 23.87 26.14 -16.02
N PRO A 356 24.23 24.90 -16.45
CA PRO A 356 25.62 24.54 -16.70
C PRO A 356 26.30 25.36 -17.79
N ALA A 357 25.57 25.79 -18.83
CA ALA A 357 26.13 26.63 -19.89
C ALA A 357 26.51 28.02 -19.34
N ASP A 358 25.58 28.64 -18.61
CA ASP A 358 25.75 29.96 -17.98
C ASP A 358 26.88 29.93 -16.95
N TYR A 359 26.98 28.84 -16.18
CA TYR A 359 28.10 28.63 -15.24
C TYR A 359 29.45 28.55 -15.95
N LYS A 360 29.51 27.81 -17.07
CA LYS A 360 30.74 27.68 -17.87
C LYS A 360 31.14 29.01 -18.50
N GLU A 361 30.18 29.77 -19.02
CA GLU A 361 30.41 31.09 -19.62
C GLU A 361 30.87 32.13 -18.59
N ALA A 362 30.21 32.17 -17.42
CA ALA A 362 30.56 33.06 -16.32
C ALA A 362 31.96 32.77 -15.75
N ASN A 363 32.43 31.52 -15.86
CA ASN A 363 33.71 31.08 -15.28
C ASN A 363 34.84 30.91 -16.30
N THR A 364 34.69 31.42 -17.53
CA THR A 364 35.85 31.49 -18.45
C THR A 364 36.92 32.45 -17.91
N ALA A 365 38.18 32.23 -18.28
CA ALA A 365 39.28 33.10 -17.87
C ALA A 365 39.07 34.55 -18.33
N ALA A 366 38.47 34.75 -19.51
CA ALA A 366 38.15 36.08 -20.05
C ALA A 366 37.09 36.78 -19.18
N THR A 367 35.94 36.13 -18.94
CA THR A 367 34.85 36.71 -18.13
C THR A 367 35.30 37.01 -16.70
N ARG A 368 36.11 36.12 -16.10
CA ARG A 368 36.66 36.32 -14.74
C ARG A 368 37.66 37.49 -14.70
N ALA A 369 38.49 37.65 -15.73
CA ALA A 369 39.39 38.79 -15.86
C ALA A 369 38.63 40.11 -16.10
N ASP A 370 37.56 40.08 -16.91
CA ASP A 370 36.67 41.22 -17.13
C ASP A 370 35.98 41.65 -15.84
N LEU A 371 35.46 40.71 -15.06
CA LEU A 371 34.85 41.00 -13.76
C LEU A 371 35.85 41.63 -12.78
N ALA A 372 37.09 41.13 -12.74
CA ALA A 372 38.15 41.71 -11.93
C ALA A 372 38.49 43.16 -12.37
N ARG A 373 38.48 43.43 -13.68
CA ARG A 373 38.70 44.79 -14.24
C ARG A 373 37.51 45.72 -14.05
N PHE A 374 36.30 45.18 -13.98
CA PHE A 374 35.07 45.93 -13.75
C PHE A 374 34.93 46.39 -12.30
N LEU A 375 35.45 45.63 -11.33
CA LEU A 375 35.25 45.87 -9.90
C LEU A 375 35.62 47.29 -9.42
N PRO A 376 36.75 47.91 -9.85
CA PRO A 376 37.06 49.29 -9.50
C PRO A 376 36.04 50.30 -10.06
N ALA A 377 35.56 50.08 -11.29
CA ALA A 377 34.56 50.94 -11.91
C ALA A 377 33.20 50.83 -11.23
N PHE A 378 32.81 49.62 -10.80
CA PHE A 378 31.62 49.40 -9.98
C PHE A 378 31.68 50.15 -8.66
N LEU A 379 32.81 50.06 -7.94
CA LEU A 379 32.98 50.77 -6.66
C LEU A 379 32.93 52.29 -6.82
N ALA A 380 33.58 52.83 -7.86
CA ALA A 380 33.51 54.27 -8.18
C ALA A 380 32.07 54.71 -8.52
N ALA A 381 31.31 53.89 -9.24
CA ALA A 381 29.91 54.16 -9.54
C ALA A 381 29.01 54.07 -8.28
N ALA A 382 29.30 53.13 -7.37
CA ALA A 382 28.58 53.01 -6.10
C ALA A 382 28.85 54.23 -5.19
N GLU A 383 30.09 54.68 -5.10
CA GLU A 383 30.45 55.90 -4.37
C GLU A 383 29.75 57.14 -4.97
N ALA A 384 29.77 57.29 -6.29
CA ALA A 384 29.04 58.36 -6.98
C ALA A 384 27.52 58.30 -6.79
N ALA A 385 26.96 57.11 -6.53
CA ALA A 385 25.55 56.91 -6.18
C ALA A 385 25.24 57.13 -4.70
N GLY A 386 26.23 57.52 -3.88
CA GLY A 386 26.08 57.87 -2.47
C GLY A 386 26.20 56.71 -1.50
N PHE A 387 26.74 55.56 -1.93
CA PHE A 387 27.09 54.47 -1.01
C PHE A 387 28.40 54.79 -0.27
N GLU A 388 28.49 54.41 1.01
CA GLU A 388 29.72 54.51 1.78
C GLU A 388 30.85 53.69 1.12
N PRO A 389 32.11 54.18 1.09
CA PRO A 389 33.22 53.50 0.42
C PRO A 389 33.43 52.05 0.85
N ASP A 390 33.17 51.75 2.13
CA ASP A 390 33.37 50.42 2.71
C ASP A 390 32.10 49.56 2.75
N ALA A 391 30.96 50.06 2.26
CA ALA A 391 29.68 49.33 2.31
C ALA A 391 29.73 47.95 1.65
N PHE A 392 30.61 47.78 0.64
CA PHE A 392 30.81 46.54 -0.10
C PHE A 392 32.12 45.82 0.24
N ALA A 393 32.88 46.27 1.24
CA ALA A 393 34.19 45.69 1.57
C ALA A 393 34.15 44.15 1.80
N PRO A 394 33.16 43.57 2.52
CA PRO A 394 33.05 42.12 2.66
C PRO A 394 32.79 41.41 1.32
N PHE A 395 31.91 41.96 0.49
CA PHE A 395 31.61 41.41 -0.84
C PHE A 395 32.84 41.44 -1.76
N VAL A 396 33.57 42.54 -1.78
CA VAL A 396 34.81 42.70 -2.55
C VAL A 396 35.85 41.69 -2.08
N ALA A 397 36.05 41.53 -0.77
CA ALA A 397 36.99 40.57 -0.22
C ALA A 397 36.65 39.13 -0.63
N ASP A 398 35.38 38.73 -0.51
CA ASP A 398 34.91 37.40 -0.91
C ASP A 398 35.02 37.18 -2.43
N LEU A 399 34.64 38.17 -3.23
CA LEU A 399 34.75 38.08 -4.70
C LEU A 399 36.21 38.02 -5.16
N THR A 400 37.10 38.83 -4.59
CA THR A 400 38.53 38.79 -4.89
C THR A 400 39.14 37.44 -4.50
N ALA A 401 38.79 36.91 -3.32
CA ALA A 401 39.22 35.57 -2.90
C ALA A 401 38.68 34.46 -3.81
N HIS A 402 37.43 34.58 -4.27
CA HIS A 402 36.82 33.67 -5.22
C HIS A 402 37.50 33.73 -6.60
N LEU A 403 37.81 34.94 -7.10
CA LEU A 403 38.47 35.15 -8.39
C LEU A 403 39.92 34.65 -8.39
N ALA A 404 40.62 34.73 -7.26
CA ALA A 404 41.99 34.25 -7.10
C ALA A 404 42.15 32.72 -7.14
N ARG A 405 41.07 31.97 -6.96
CA ARG A 405 41.05 30.50 -7.04
C ARG A 405 40.59 30.06 -8.44
N PRO A 406 41.04 28.90 -8.97
CA PRO A 406 40.41 28.32 -10.15
C PRO A 406 38.93 28.06 -9.86
N ALA A 407 38.07 28.31 -10.84
CA ALA A 407 36.65 28.04 -10.71
C ALA A 407 36.45 26.53 -10.41
N PRO A 408 35.64 26.17 -9.40
CA PRO A 408 35.39 24.77 -9.11
C PRO A 408 34.67 24.09 -10.27
N ASP A 409 34.89 22.79 -10.43
CA ASP A 409 34.07 21.99 -11.34
C ASP A 409 32.59 22.11 -10.94
N TYR A 410 31.69 22.10 -11.93
CA TYR A 410 30.25 22.22 -11.70
C TYR A 410 29.74 21.15 -10.71
N GLU A 411 30.28 19.93 -10.80
CA GLU A 411 29.88 18.82 -9.93
C GLU A 411 30.27 19.07 -8.47
N ILE A 412 31.40 19.75 -8.23
CA ILE A 412 31.85 20.13 -6.88
C ILE A 412 30.95 21.24 -6.34
N LEU A 413 30.69 22.29 -7.15
CA LEU A 413 29.77 23.36 -6.77
C LEU A 413 28.38 22.80 -6.39
N ALA A 414 27.82 21.95 -7.24
CA ALA A 414 26.50 21.39 -7.04
C ALA A 414 26.46 20.53 -5.78
N ARG A 415 27.47 19.68 -5.57
CA ARG A 415 27.59 18.85 -4.37
C ARG A 415 27.66 19.70 -3.10
N ASP A 416 28.54 20.69 -3.05
CA ASP A 416 28.74 21.52 -1.86
C ASP A 416 27.51 22.37 -1.55
N THR A 417 26.87 22.93 -2.58
CA THR A 417 25.63 23.72 -2.45
C THR A 417 24.49 22.86 -1.91
N LEU A 418 24.30 21.65 -2.45
CA LEU A 418 23.23 20.75 -2.03
C LEU A 418 23.51 20.13 -0.65
N ALA A 419 24.78 19.85 -0.32
CA ALA A 419 25.18 19.35 0.99
C ALA A 419 24.98 20.39 2.11
N ALA A 420 25.02 21.69 1.77
CA ALA A 420 24.73 22.77 2.70
C ALA A 420 23.23 22.91 3.03
N LEU A 421 22.33 22.22 2.31
CA LEU A 421 20.90 22.32 2.56
C LEU A 421 20.50 21.60 3.85
N PRO A 422 19.88 22.29 4.83
CA PRO A 422 19.48 21.67 6.07
C PRO A 422 18.21 20.81 5.89
N GLY A 423 18.19 19.65 6.56
CA GLY A 423 17.00 18.82 6.73
C GLY A 423 16.38 18.33 5.42
N PRO A 424 15.05 18.45 5.23
CA PRO A 424 14.35 17.79 4.13
C PRO A 424 14.68 18.34 2.74
N LEU A 425 15.23 19.56 2.64
CA LEU A 425 15.63 20.13 1.35
C LEU A 425 16.82 19.37 0.74
N GLY A 426 17.71 18.82 1.57
CA GLY A 426 18.81 17.96 1.11
C GLY A 426 18.32 16.61 0.55
N LEU A 427 17.08 16.21 0.84
CA LEU A 427 16.48 14.96 0.33
C LEU A 427 15.85 15.14 -1.06
N LEU A 428 15.74 16.37 -1.55
CA LEU A 428 15.16 16.69 -2.86
C LEU A 428 16.15 16.53 -4.01
N ALA A 429 17.41 16.21 -3.70
CA ALA A 429 18.43 15.84 -4.68
C ALA A 429 19.20 14.61 -4.19
N HIS A 430 19.76 13.87 -5.14
CA HIS A 430 20.67 12.77 -4.84
C HIS A 430 21.72 12.66 -5.90
N HIS A 431 22.87 12.15 -5.47
CA HIS A 431 23.99 11.84 -6.34
C HIS A 431 24.72 10.63 -5.79
N ASP A 432 24.81 9.58 -6.60
CA ASP A 432 25.71 8.44 -6.42
C ASP A 432 26.52 8.20 -7.71
N ALA A 433 27.30 7.12 -7.74
CA ALA A 433 28.16 6.80 -8.88
C ALA A 433 27.39 6.41 -10.16
N GLU A 434 26.10 6.07 -10.05
CA GLU A 434 25.29 5.55 -11.15
C GLU A 434 24.19 6.53 -11.60
N THR A 435 23.68 7.37 -10.68
CA THR A 435 22.52 8.23 -10.90
C THR A 435 22.58 9.54 -10.11
N THR A 436 22.20 10.61 -10.80
CA THR A 436 21.93 11.92 -10.21
C THR A 436 20.48 12.30 -10.49
N TRP A 437 19.77 12.81 -9.48
CA TRP A 437 18.37 13.21 -9.67
C TRP A 437 17.95 14.41 -8.84
N PHE A 438 16.96 15.14 -9.36
CA PHE A 438 16.28 16.25 -8.71
C PHE A 438 14.79 15.98 -8.62
N ILE A 439 14.20 16.32 -7.47
CA ILE A 439 12.76 16.34 -7.26
C ILE A 439 12.25 17.76 -7.51
N SER A 440 11.15 17.85 -8.25
CA SER A 440 10.41 19.09 -8.49
C SER A 440 8.92 18.88 -8.29
N SER A 441 8.23 19.97 -7.99
CA SER A 441 6.80 20.01 -7.71
C SER A 441 6.14 21.05 -8.59
N ALA A 442 4.91 20.78 -8.99
CA ALA A 442 4.04 21.73 -9.68
C ALA A 442 2.69 21.78 -8.96
N PRO A 443 2.01 22.95 -8.94
CA PRO A 443 0.71 23.10 -8.28
C PRO A 443 -0.41 22.30 -8.95
N ARG A 444 -0.21 21.88 -10.20
CA ARG A 444 -1.15 21.06 -10.97
C ARG A 444 -0.43 19.96 -11.73
N ALA A 445 -1.03 18.78 -11.79
CA ALA A 445 -0.57 17.67 -12.61
C ALA A 445 -0.70 17.99 -14.12
N PHE A 446 0.33 17.61 -14.88
CA PHE A 446 0.35 17.67 -16.33
C PHE A 446 1.19 16.52 -16.89
N ALA A 447 0.91 16.15 -18.14
CA ALA A 447 1.61 15.07 -18.81
C ALA A 447 3.07 15.44 -19.09
N VAL A 448 4.01 14.56 -18.75
CA VAL A 448 5.42 14.73 -19.10
C VAL A 448 5.58 14.49 -20.61
N PRO A 449 6.14 15.46 -21.38
CA PRO A 449 6.36 15.28 -22.80
C PRO A 449 7.23 14.06 -23.11
N ALA A 450 6.98 13.36 -24.22
CA ALA A 450 7.71 12.15 -24.60
C ALA A 450 9.24 12.37 -24.69
N ALA A 451 9.67 13.55 -25.13
CA ALA A 451 11.08 13.95 -25.17
C ALA A 451 11.70 14.01 -23.75
N ALA A 452 11.01 14.64 -22.80
CA ALA A 452 11.48 14.72 -21.41
C ALA A 452 11.50 13.34 -20.73
N THR A 453 10.55 12.46 -21.08
CA THR A 453 10.52 11.07 -20.62
C THR A 453 11.71 10.27 -21.15
N ALA A 454 12.05 10.43 -22.44
CA ALA A 454 13.22 9.80 -23.05
C ALA A 454 14.53 10.28 -22.42
N GLU A 455 14.57 11.53 -21.94
CA GLU A 455 15.70 12.11 -21.20
C GLU A 455 15.69 11.75 -19.70
N GLY A 456 14.77 10.91 -19.22
CA GLY A 456 14.77 10.42 -17.84
C GLY A 456 14.02 11.30 -16.84
N THR A 457 13.14 12.19 -17.30
CA THR A 457 12.14 12.84 -16.44
C THR A 457 10.91 11.96 -16.29
N LEU A 458 10.48 11.73 -15.05
CA LEU A 458 9.34 10.89 -14.74
C LEU A 458 8.40 11.64 -13.80
N ALA A 459 7.10 11.54 -14.04
CA ALA A 459 6.12 11.94 -13.04
C ALA A 459 6.18 10.95 -11.88
N LEU A 460 6.39 11.46 -10.68
CA LEU A 460 6.17 10.75 -9.42
C LEU A 460 4.67 10.83 -9.06
N SER A 461 3.80 10.54 -10.03
CA SER A 461 2.40 10.22 -9.76
C SER A 461 2.37 8.81 -9.16
N GLY A 462 2.74 8.67 -7.89
CA GLY A 462 2.96 7.37 -7.22
C GLY A 462 1.77 6.39 -7.25
N ILE A 463 0.62 6.78 -7.80
CA ILE A 463 -0.59 5.96 -7.90
C ILE A 463 -1.03 5.72 -9.36
N GLU A 464 -0.78 6.62 -10.31
CA GLU A 464 -1.19 6.41 -11.71
C GLU A 464 -0.36 5.33 -12.42
N GLY A 465 0.95 5.27 -12.13
CA GLY A 465 1.81 4.18 -12.61
C GLY A 465 1.38 2.81 -12.05
N LEU A 466 0.91 2.78 -10.80
CA LEU A 466 0.34 1.58 -10.19
C LEU A 466 -1.02 1.23 -10.80
N ASN A 467 -1.89 2.20 -11.07
CA ASN A 467 -3.19 1.97 -11.73
C ASN A 467 -3.02 1.29 -13.11
N HIS A 468 -1.99 1.68 -13.89
CA HIS A 468 -1.66 1.01 -15.16
C HIS A 468 -1.19 -0.45 -14.97
N LEU A 469 -0.40 -0.73 -13.94
CA LEU A 469 0.01 -2.10 -13.58
C LEU A 469 -1.20 -2.94 -13.15
N PHE A 470 -2.10 -2.39 -12.34
CA PHE A 470 -3.34 -3.06 -11.92
C PHE A 470 -4.25 -3.37 -13.10
N ALA A 471 -4.40 -2.46 -14.07
CA ALA A 471 -5.16 -2.73 -15.28
C ALA A 471 -4.57 -3.89 -16.10
N ARG A 472 -3.24 -3.96 -16.22
CA ARG A 472 -2.56 -5.11 -16.87
C ARG A 472 -2.76 -6.40 -16.09
N TYR A 473 -2.62 -6.35 -14.76
CA TYR A 473 -2.82 -7.51 -13.90
C TYR A 473 -4.26 -8.02 -14.01
N ARG A 474 -5.26 -7.13 -13.97
CA ARG A 474 -6.68 -7.44 -14.17
C ARG A 474 -6.92 -8.18 -15.49
N ALA A 475 -6.36 -7.68 -16.60
CA ALA A 475 -6.51 -8.33 -17.90
C ALA A 475 -5.85 -9.73 -17.92
N ALA A 476 -4.69 -9.88 -17.28
CA ALA A 476 -4.01 -11.17 -17.16
C ALA A 476 -4.81 -12.14 -16.27
N THR A 477 -5.26 -11.71 -15.09
CA THR A 477 -6.09 -12.51 -14.17
C THR A 477 -7.40 -12.92 -14.84
N ALA A 478 -8.09 -12.01 -15.53
CA ALA A 478 -9.32 -12.33 -16.26
C ALA A 478 -9.09 -13.41 -17.34
N ARG A 479 -7.98 -13.31 -18.09
CA ARG A 479 -7.58 -14.36 -19.05
C ARG A 479 -7.28 -15.68 -18.35
N LEU A 480 -6.54 -15.66 -17.24
CA LEU A 480 -6.19 -16.86 -16.48
C LEU A 480 -7.43 -17.54 -15.87
N SER A 481 -8.37 -16.75 -15.35
CA SER A 481 -9.66 -17.25 -14.85
C SER A 481 -10.51 -17.86 -15.96
N LEU A 482 -10.56 -17.24 -17.16
CA LEU A 482 -11.22 -17.81 -18.33
C LEU A 482 -10.60 -19.14 -18.76
N ILE A 483 -9.27 -19.22 -18.77
CA ILE A 483 -8.53 -20.46 -19.06
C ILE A 483 -8.87 -21.52 -18.00
N GLY A 484 -8.83 -21.16 -16.72
CA GLY A 484 -9.16 -22.06 -15.61
C GLY A 484 -10.59 -22.62 -15.69
N ILE A 485 -11.57 -21.76 -15.98
CA ILE A 485 -12.96 -22.17 -16.24
C ILE A 485 -13.01 -23.12 -17.44
N GLY A 486 -12.30 -22.79 -18.53
CA GLY A 486 -12.23 -23.64 -19.72
C GLY A 486 -11.65 -25.03 -19.44
N VAL A 487 -10.58 -25.11 -18.65
CA VAL A 487 -9.97 -26.37 -18.19
C VAL A 487 -10.96 -27.16 -17.32
N LEU A 488 -11.69 -26.50 -16.43
CA LEU A 488 -12.65 -27.15 -15.54
C LEU A 488 -13.84 -27.73 -16.33
N VAL A 489 -14.34 -26.99 -17.31
CA VAL A 489 -15.35 -27.47 -18.27
C VAL A 489 -14.82 -28.65 -19.07
N PHE A 490 -13.57 -28.58 -19.55
CA PHE A 490 -12.93 -29.66 -20.29
C PHE A 490 -12.80 -30.93 -19.44
N ILE A 491 -12.31 -30.83 -18.21
CA ILE A 491 -12.18 -31.97 -17.28
C ILE A 491 -13.57 -32.56 -16.97
N SER A 492 -14.59 -31.72 -16.73
CA SER A 492 -15.97 -32.16 -16.52
C SER A 492 -16.52 -32.94 -17.72
N CYS A 493 -16.30 -32.42 -18.93
CA CYS A 493 -16.66 -33.08 -20.20
C CYS A 493 -15.88 -34.37 -20.44
N ALA A 494 -14.61 -34.43 -20.08
CA ALA A 494 -13.78 -35.62 -20.21
C ALA A 494 -14.22 -36.74 -19.24
N LEU A 495 -14.60 -36.40 -18.01
CA LEU A 495 -15.03 -37.37 -16.99
C LEU A 495 -16.47 -37.88 -17.19
N HIS A 496 -17.38 -37.03 -17.67
CA HIS A 496 -18.82 -37.35 -17.71
C HIS A 496 -19.41 -37.40 -19.14
N GLY A 497 -18.59 -37.18 -20.18
CA GLY A 497 -19.02 -37.03 -21.57
C GLY A 497 -19.57 -35.62 -21.88
N PRO A 498 -19.66 -35.19 -23.16
CA PRO A 498 -19.89 -33.78 -23.51
C PRO A 498 -21.27 -33.25 -23.07
N ARG A 499 -22.34 -34.06 -23.17
CA ARG A 499 -23.70 -33.64 -22.80
C ARG A 499 -23.94 -33.63 -21.29
N LEU A 500 -23.30 -34.54 -20.55
CA LEU A 500 -23.41 -34.60 -19.09
C LEU A 500 -22.43 -33.61 -18.45
N GLY A 501 -21.21 -33.50 -18.99
CA GLY A 501 -20.16 -32.58 -18.58
C GLY A 501 -20.53 -31.11 -18.69
N LEU A 502 -21.21 -30.70 -19.78
CA LEU A 502 -21.80 -29.36 -19.91
C LEU A 502 -22.97 -29.13 -18.94
N ARG A 503 -23.69 -30.19 -18.54
CA ARG A 503 -24.77 -30.10 -17.55
C ARG A 503 -24.27 -30.15 -16.10
N THR A 504 -23.06 -30.62 -15.86
CA THR A 504 -22.42 -30.65 -14.54
C THR A 504 -21.47 -29.48 -14.32
N ALA A 505 -20.97 -28.86 -15.39
CA ALA A 505 -20.14 -27.65 -15.33
C ALA A 505 -20.96 -26.34 -15.39
N ALA A 506 -22.22 -26.39 -15.81
CA ALA A 506 -23.20 -25.30 -15.76
C ALA A 506 -24.16 -25.49 -14.59
#